data_AF-A0A2V8Z6C5-F1
#
_entry.id   AF-A0A2V8Z6C5-F1
#
_cell.length_a   1.000
_cell.length_b   1.000
_cell.length_c   1.000
_cell.angle_alpha   90.00
_cell.angle_beta   90.00
_cell.angle_gamma   90.00
#
_symmetry.space_group_name_H-M   'P 1'
#
loop_
_entity.id
_entity.type
_entity.pdbx_description
1 polymer ?
#
loop_
_entity_poly.entity_id
_entity_poly.type
_entity_poly.pdbx_seq_one_letter_code
_entity_poly.pdbx_strand_id
1 'polypeptide(L)'
;MRKYKLGTLGFFLAMFFLAGGFTVSCSRLLLPSDAAITKDIKGKMSSDPLLKNASVGVSTHGHVVTLTGQVPDDSAHLAAYKIATEEKGVTIIR
;
A
#
# COMPACT_ATOMS: atom_id res chain seq x y z
N MET A 1 3.34 -15.62 24.06
CA MET A 1 4.18 -15.62 22.83
C MET A 1 3.40 -14.93 21.71
N ARG A 2 3.85 -13.74 21.32
CA ARG A 2 3.61 -12.97 20.08
C ARG A 2 4.17 -11.57 20.37
N LYS A 3 5.49 -11.46 20.28
CA LYS A 3 6.22 -10.20 20.44
C LYS A 3 6.60 -9.73 19.05
N TYR A 4 5.77 -8.91 18.43
CA TYR A 4 6.15 -8.25 17.17
C TYR A 4 6.79 -6.92 17.52
N LYS A 5 8.09 -6.92 17.27
CA LYS A 5 9.12 -6.01 17.72
C LYS A 5 8.99 -4.70 16.95
N LEU A 6 8.55 -3.67 17.65
CA LEU A 6 8.64 -2.27 17.31
C LEU A 6 10.14 -1.88 17.30
N GLY A 7 10.73 -1.63 16.13
CA GLY A 7 12.09 -1.08 16.04
C GLY A 7 12.99 -1.65 14.94
N THR A 8 12.72 -1.30 13.69
CA THR A 8 13.76 -1.14 12.63
C THR A 8 13.51 0.15 11.86
N LEU A 9 13.28 1.22 12.64
CA LEU A 9 13.51 2.59 12.24
C LEU A 9 15.03 2.84 12.40
N GLY A 10 15.76 3.00 11.30
CA GLY A 10 17.14 3.53 11.31
C GLY A 10 18.27 2.53 11.03
N PHE A 11 18.42 2.05 9.79
CA PHE A 11 19.75 1.61 9.29
C PHE A 11 19.92 1.52 7.76
N PHE A 12 19.09 2.20 6.96
CA PHE A 12 19.41 2.48 5.54
C PHE A 12 19.56 3.98 5.30
N LEU A 13 20.08 4.69 6.31
CA LEU A 13 20.36 6.13 6.34
C LEU A 13 21.85 6.47 6.11
N ALA A 14 22.64 5.59 5.49
CA ALA A 14 23.99 5.98 5.13
C ALA A 14 24.47 5.23 3.89
N MET A 15 24.92 6.00 2.91
CA MET A 15 25.84 5.59 1.85
C MET A 15 25.23 5.09 0.51
N PHE A 16 24.36 5.90 -0.09
CA PHE A 16 24.37 6.08 -1.55
C PHE A 16 24.09 7.56 -1.89
N PHE A 17 25.04 8.42 -1.50
CA PHE A 17 24.98 9.88 -1.65
C PHE A 17 26.02 10.43 -2.64
N LEU A 18 26.46 9.66 -3.64
CA LEU A 18 27.50 10.17 -4.54
C LEU A 18 27.43 9.63 -5.97
N ALA A 19 26.31 9.86 -6.65
CA ALA A 19 26.23 10.24 -8.07
C ALA A 19 24.79 10.11 -8.57
N GLY A 20 24.20 11.21 -9.04
CA GLY A 20 23.06 11.17 -9.95
C GLY A 20 21.68 11.14 -9.31
N GLY A 21 21.22 12.30 -8.82
CA GLY A 21 19.80 12.68 -8.87
C GLY A 21 18.80 11.78 -8.15
N PHE A 22 18.78 11.81 -6.82
CA PHE A 22 17.49 11.72 -6.15
C PHE A 22 16.84 13.09 -6.30
N THR A 23 16.24 13.33 -7.47
CA THR A 23 15.21 14.37 -7.59
C THR A 23 14.21 14.05 -6.50
N VAL A 24 14.28 14.82 -5.42
CA VAL A 24 13.20 14.93 -4.45
C VAL A 24 12.01 15.31 -5.31
N SER A 25 11.14 14.33 -5.54
CA SER A 25 9.88 14.55 -6.21
C SER A 25 9.08 15.44 -5.28
N CYS A 26 9.25 16.75 -5.43
CA CYS A 26 8.33 17.72 -4.90
C CYS A 26 6.96 17.45 -5.53
N SER A 27 5.92 17.78 -4.76
CA SER A 27 4.53 17.93 -5.21
C SER A 27 3.69 16.66 -5.19
N ARG A 28 2.79 16.56 -4.19
CA ARG A 28 1.32 16.43 -4.39
C ARG A 28 0.59 17.07 -3.21
N LEU A 29 0.75 18.39 -3.06
CA LEU A 29 -0.26 19.20 -2.38
C LEU A 29 -1.51 19.11 -3.27
N LEU A 30 -2.67 18.78 -2.68
CA LEU A 30 -3.96 18.43 -3.32
C LEU A 30 -4.06 16.96 -3.78
N LEU A 31 -4.62 16.12 -2.90
CA LEU A 31 -5.07 14.72 -3.07
C LEU A 31 -4.11 13.72 -3.76
N PRO A 32 -3.91 12.52 -3.19
CA PRO A 32 -3.14 11.47 -3.85
C PRO A 32 -3.80 11.05 -5.16
N SER A 33 -3.01 10.97 -6.23
CA SER A 33 -3.49 10.54 -7.55
C SER A 33 -3.80 9.04 -7.55
N ASP A 34 -4.64 8.57 -8.47
CA ASP A 34 -5.04 7.15 -8.57
C ASP A 34 -3.85 6.18 -8.53
N ALA A 35 -2.81 6.46 -9.32
CA ALA A 35 -1.61 5.62 -9.35
C ALA A 35 -0.86 5.57 -8.00
N ALA A 36 -0.88 6.67 -7.23
CA ALA A 36 -0.30 6.71 -5.89
C ALA A 36 -1.14 5.87 -4.92
N ILE A 37 -2.47 6.02 -4.97
CA ILE A 37 -3.41 5.21 -4.18
C ILE A 37 -3.22 3.72 -4.50
N THR A 38 -3.19 3.33 -5.78
CA THR A 38 -2.98 1.92 -6.17
C THR A 38 -1.65 1.39 -5.63
N LYS A 39 -0.58 2.18 -5.73
CA LYS A 39 0.75 1.78 -5.27
C LYS A 39 0.79 1.59 -3.76
N ASP A 40 0.21 2.53 -3.01
CA ASP A 40 0.18 2.46 -1.55
C ASP A 40 -0.66 1.27 -1.06
N ILE A 41 -1.84 1.05 -1.64
CA ILE A 41 -2.67 -0.13 -1.32
C ILE A 41 -1.91 -1.41 -1.63
N LYS A 42 -1.31 -1.55 -2.83
CA LYS A 42 -0.52 -2.74 -3.18
C LYS A 42 0.66 -2.96 -2.23
N GLY A 43 1.33 -1.87 -1.82
CA GLY A 43 2.43 -1.93 -0.85
C GLY A 43 1.96 -2.44 0.52
N LYS A 44 0.83 -1.91 1.01
CA LYS A 44 0.21 -2.35 2.27
C LYS A 44 -0.28 -3.80 2.19
N MET A 45 -0.96 -4.18 1.11
CA MET A 45 -1.43 -5.55 0.90
C MET A 45 -0.27 -6.56 0.83
N SER A 46 0.82 -6.20 0.15
CA SER A 46 2.02 -7.05 0.08
C SER A 46 2.71 -7.23 1.44
N SER A 47 2.53 -6.26 2.34
CA SER A 47 3.05 -6.30 3.70
C SER A 47 2.16 -7.12 4.65
N ASP A 48 0.90 -7.34 4.29
CA ASP A 48 -0.05 -8.11 5.09
C ASP A 48 0.17 -9.62 4.89
N PRO A 49 0.46 -10.39 5.96
CA PRO A 49 0.70 -11.82 5.85
C PRO A 49 -0.52 -12.63 5.39
N LEU A 50 -1.75 -12.15 5.59
CA LEU A 50 -2.98 -12.82 5.15
C LEU A 50 -3.18 -12.71 3.64
N LEU A 51 -2.61 -11.67 3.02
CA LEU A 51 -2.76 -11.39 1.59
C LEU A 51 -1.60 -11.88 0.73
N LYS A 52 -0.50 -12.34 1.35
CA LYS A 52 0.67 -12.87 0.61
C LYS A 52 0.34 -14.06 -0.30
N ASN A 53 -0.63 -14.88 0.11
CA ASN A 53 -1.08 -16.04 -0.65
C ASN A 53 -2.36 -15.76 -1.44
N ALA A 54 -2.90 -14.54 -1.35
CA ALA A 54 -4.08 -14.11 -2.07
C ALA A 54 -3.66 -13.44 -3.39
N SER A 55 -4.35 -13.74 -4.48
CA SER A 55 -4.14 -13.05 -5.74
C SER A 55 -5.14 -11.91 -5.84
N VAL A 56 -4.78 -10.75 -5.29
CA VAL A 56 -5.64 -9.55 -5.27
C VAL A 56 -5.11 -8.51 -6.25
N GLY A 57 -5.89 -8.23 -7.28
CA GLY A 57 -5.72 -7.11 -8.18
C GLY A 57 -6.28 -5.83 -7.56
N VAL A 58 -5.55 -4.73 -7.69
CA VAL A 58 -6.00 -3.40 -7.26
C VAL A 58 -5.92 -2.47 -8.46
N SER A 59 -7.04 -1.85 -8.79
CA SER A 59 -7.14 -0.80 -9.79
C SER A 59 -7.82 0.41 -9.16
N THR A 60 -7.35 1.61 -9.46
CA THR A 60 -7.95 2.85 -8.95
C THR A 60 -8.25 3.78 -10.11
N HIS A 61 -9.44 4.36 -10.14
CA HIS A 61 -9.83 5.33 -11.15
C HIS A 61 -10.73 6.42 -10.55
N GLY A 62 -10.32 7.68 -10.62
CA GLY A 62 -11.07 8.80 -10.05
C GLY A 62 -11.40 8.61 -8.57
N HIS A 63 -10.44 8.13 -7.76
CA HIS A 63 -10.60 7.85 -6.32
C HIS A 63 -11.54 6.68 -5.98
N VAL A 64 -11.94 5.89 -6.97
CA VAL A 64 -12.69 4.65 -6.79
C VAL A 64 -11.72 3.47 -6.90
N VAL A 65 -11.58 2.72 -5.81
CA VAL A 65 -10.75 1.50 -5.78
C VAL A 65 -11.63 0.31 -6.18
N THR A 66 -11.14 -0.49 -7.11
CA THR A 66 -11.73 -1.78 -7.48
C THR A 66 -10.77 -2.88 -7.06
N LEU A 67 -11.24 -3.77 -6.20
CA LEU A 67 -10.51 -4.95 -5.77
C LEU A 67 -10.99 -6.15 -6.59
N THR A 68 -10.06 -6.84 -7.24
CA THR A 68 -10.36 -8.01 -8.05
C THR A 68 -9.50 -9.19 -7.64
N GLY A 69 -9.88 -10.39 -8.07
CA GLY A 69 -9.09 -11.59 -7.85
C GLY A 69 -9.67 -12.48 -6.75
N GLN A 70 -8.86 -13.42 -6.29
CA GLN A 70 -9.31 -14.52 -5.44
C GLN A 70 -8.54 -14.51 -4.12
N VAL A 71 -9.30 -14.54 -3.03
CA VAL A 71 -8.80 -14.60 -1.66
C VAL A 71 -9.06 -16.00 -1.09
N PRO A 72 -8.16 -16.53 -0.25
CA PRO A 72 -8.27 -17.89 0.26
C PRO A 72 -9.35 -18.06 1.35
N ASP A 73 -9.70 -16.99 2.05
CA ASP A 73 -10.63 -17.00 3.19
C ASP A 73 -11.24 -15.60 3.41
N ASP A 74 -12.35 -15.54 4.14
CA ASP A 74 -13.03 -14.29 4.52
C ASP A 74 -12.10 -13.34 5.30
N SER A 75 -11.16 -13.88 6.09
CA SER A 75 -10.18 -13.08 6.82
C SER A 75 -9.29 -12.28 5.88
N ALA A 76 -8.87 -12.88 4.76
CA ALA A 76 -8.07 -12.21 3.74
C ALA A 76 -8.93 -11.17 2.99
N HIS A 77 -10.19 -11.50 2.68
CA HIS A 77 -11.12 -10.52 2.10
C HIS A 77 -11.25 -9.27 2.97
N LEU A 78 -11.47 -9.47 4.28
CA LEU A 78 -11.66 -8.39 5.23
C LEU A 78 -10.39 -7.55 5.42
N ALA A 79 -9.21 -8.19 5.43
CA ALA A 79 -7.93 -7.49 5.46
C ALA A 79 -7.74 -6.60 4.22
N ALA A 80 -8.02 -7.14 3.01
CA ALA A 80 -7.92 -6.37 1.77
C ALA A 80 -8.87 -5.17 1.77
N TYR A 81 -10.11 -5.39 2.18
CA TYR A 81 -11.12 -4.33 2.29
C TYR A 81 -10.68 -3.26 3.29
N LYS A 82 -10.20 -3.67 4.47
CA LYS A 82 -9.74 -2.75 5.52
C LYS A 82 -8.59 -1.87 5.01
N ILE A 83 -7.58 -2.47 4.39
CA ILE A 83 -6.43 -1.73 3.83
C ILE A 83 -6.90 -0.69 2.80
N ALA A 84 -7.83 -1.07 1.92
CA ALA A 84 -8.38 -0.15 0.92
C ALA A 84 -9.20 0.98 1.56
N THR A 85 -9.97 0.72 2.62
CA THR A 85 -10.74 1.75 3.36
C THR A 85 -9.86 2.72 4.14
N GLU A 86 -8.73 2.26 4.67
CA GLU A 86 -7.81 3.08 5.45
C GLU A 86 -6.87 3.92 4.56
N GLU A 87 -6.93 3.74 3.24
CA GLU A 87 -6.09 4.48 2.30
C GLU A 87 -6.58 5.92 2.11
N LYS A 88 -5.63 6.86 2.08
CA LYS A 88 -5.97 8.28 1.93
C LYS A 88 -6.43 8.56 0.50
N GLY A 89 -7.55 9.27 0.38
CA GLY A 89 -8.09 9.68 -0.92
C GLY A 89 -8.94 8.62 -1.62
N VAL A 90 -9.28 7.52 -0.94
CA VAL A 90 -10.31 6.59 -1.41
C VAL A 90 -11.68 7.15 -1.07
N THR A 91 -12.57 7.18 -2.06
CA THR A 91 -13.96 7.62 -1.87
C THR A 91 -14.93 6.44 -1.88
N ILE A 92 -14.70 5.46 -2.76
CA ILE A 92 -15.57 4.31 -2.98
C ILE A 92 -14.72 3.06 -3.23
N ILE A 93 -15.18 1.91 -2.73
CA ILE A 93 -14.58 0.59 -2.96
C ILE A 93 -15.60 -0.30 -3.67
N ARG A 94 -15.14 -1.06 -4.66
CA ARG A 94 -15.92 -2.02 -5.45
C ARG A 94 -15.24 -3.37 -5.53
#